data_AF-A0A6V8N554-F1
#
_entry.id   AF-A0A6V8N554-F1
#
_cell.length_a   1.000
_cell.length_b   1.000
_cell.length_c   1.000
_cell.angle_alpha   90.00
_cell.angle_beta   90.00
_cell.angle_gamma   90.00
#
_symmetry.space_group_name_H-M   'P 1'
#
loop_
_entity.id
_entity.type
_entity.pdbx_description
1 polymer ?
#
loop_
_entity_poly.entity_id
_entity_poly.type
_entity_poly.pdbx_seq_one_letter_code
_entity_poly.pdbx_strand_id
1 'polypeptide(L)'
;MTLPEPRRRAIHHAGHAVVQILVARGRFAVERVAMDAEDCGSWRGYSAQGEAQLDREAFLGLYEFGLVTLAGLAAEERYLQETPHRGEAIFPLSDLALWQEQAWSVLGDDRRVGMVSSSIMERLHRWMEDARVWQVIETLAHALLAQGVLQGEALRHILAPLHTTP
;
A
#
# COMPACT_ATOMS: atom_id res chain seq x y z
N MET A 1 1.98 17.79 17.16
CA MET A 1 1.64 16.65 16.30
C MET A 1 0.31 16.08 16.75
N THR A 2 -0.77 16.37 16.03
CA THR A 2 -2.04 15.67 16.19
C THR A 2 -1.88 14.27 15.61
N LEU A 3 -2.26 13.22 16.33
CA LEU A 3 -2.26 11.87 15.79
C LEU A 3 -3.31 11.80 14.67
N PRO A 4 -3.04 11.11 13.53
CA PRO A 4 -4.06 10.92 12.51
C PRO A 4 -5.28 10.25 13.12
N GLU A 5 -6.48 10.61 12.63
CA GLU A 5 -7.74 9.97 13.03
C GLU A 5 -7.57 8.43 13.00
N PRO A 6 -7.92 7.68 14.06
CA PRO A 6 -7.72 6.24 14.11
C PRO A 6 -8.26 5.50 12.88
N ARG A 7 -9.40 5.95 12.34
CA ARG A 7 -10.01 5.38 11.14
C ARG A 7 -9.14 5.56 9.90
N ARG A 8 -8.54 6.74 9.72
CA ARG A 8 -7.61 7.01 8.62
C ARG A 8 -6.41 6.07 8.65
N ARG A 9 -5.83 5.82 9.83
CA ARG A 9 -4.73 4.85 9.97
C ARG A 9 -5.16 3.42 9.66
N ALA A 10 -6.35 3.02 10.11
CA ALA A 10 -6.87 1.69 9.80
C ALA A 10 -7.07 1.50 8.29
N ILE A 11 -7.58 2.52 7.59
CA ILE A 11 -7.70 2.55 6.12
C ILE A 11 -6.33 2.46 5.46
N HIS A 12 -5.33 3.18 5.96
CA HIS A 12 -3.97 3.12 5.46
C HIS A 12 -3.39 1.70 5.51
N HIS A 13 -3.42 1.05 6.68
CA HIS A 13 -2.92 -0.32 6.83
C HIS A 13 -3.73 -1.33 6.01
N ALA A 14 -5.04 -1.12 5.89
CA ALA A 14 -5.88 -1.95 5.05
C ALA A 14 -5.54 -1.82 3.57
N GLY A 15 -5.21 -0.61 3.10
CA GLY A 15 -4.75 -0.34 1.73
C GLY A 15 -3.51 -1.17 1.37
N HIS A 16 -2.49 -1.14 2.24
CA HIS A 16 -1.28 -1.98 2.10
C HIS A 16 -1.60 -3.46 1.95
N ALA A 17 -2.36 -4.02 2.90
CA ALA A 17 -2.69 -5.44 2.92
C ALA A 17 -3.47 -5.87 1.66
N VAL A 18 -4.45 -5.07 1.25
CA VAL A 18 -5.27 -5.36 0.07
C VAL A 18 -4.46 -5.31 -1.21
N VAL A 19 -3.64 -4.27 -1.40
CA VAL A 19 -2.79 -4.15 -2.60
C VAL A 19 -1.73 -5.24 -2.65
N GLN A 20 -1.16 -5.63 -1.51
CA GLN A 20 -0.22 -6.74 -1.44
C GLN A 20 -0.83 -8.05 -1.97
N ILE A 21 -2.10 -8.34 -1.65
CA ILE A 21 -2.81 -9.50 -2.22
C ILE A 21 -3.00 -9.38 -3.73
N LEU A 22 -3.42 -8.20 -4.21
CA LEU A 22 -3.66 -7.95 -5.64
C LEU A 22 -2.38 -8.08 -6.48
N VAL A 23 -1.26 -7.53 -5.99
CA VAL A 23 0.06 -7.61 -6.64
C VAL A 23 0.61 -9.02 -6.59
N ALA A 24 0.50 -9.69 -5.44
CA ALA A 24 0.99 -11.05 -5.27
C ALA A 24 0.27 -12.04 -6.20
N ARG A 25 -0.99 -11.78 -6.59
CA ARG A 25 -1.86 -12.78 -7.25
C ARG A 25 -1.91 -14.09 -6.46
N GLY A 26 -1.90 -14.00 -5.13
CA GLY A 26 -1.84 -15.16 -4.22
C GLY A 26 -0.45 -15.76 -3.99
N ARG A 27 0.64 -15.20 -4.55
CA ARG A 27 2.02 -15.66 -4.31
C ARG A 27 2.53 -15.38 -2.88
N PHE A 28 1.94 -14.39 -2.22
CA PHE A 28 2.30 -13.94 -0.88
C PHE A 28 1.02 -13.84 -0.05
N ALA A 29 1.06 -14.35 1.18
CA ALA A 29 -0.03 -14.23 2.13
C ALA A 29 0.26 -13.04 3.06
N VAL A 30 -0.73 -12.17 3.24
CA VAL A 30 -0.69 -11.23 4.37
C VAL A 30 -0.98 -12.02 5.63
N GLU A 31 0.03 -12.21 6.47
CA GLU A 31 -0.07 -13.05 7.67
C GLU A 31 -0.71 -12.30 8.85
N ARG A 32 -0.45 -10.99 8.92
CA ARG A 32 -0.88 -10.11 10.00
C ARG A 32 -1.02 -8.68 9.50
N VAL A 33 -2.01 -7.97 10.04
CA VAL A 33 -2.20 -6.52 9.89
C VAL A 33 -2.43 -5.94 11.27
N ALA A 34 -1.71 -4.88 11.64
CA ALA A 34 -1.78 -4.27 12.97
C ALA A 34 -1.81 -2.74 12.88
N MET A 35 -2.42 -2.10 13.87
CA MET A 35 -2.48 -0.65 14.02
C MET A 35 -1.18 -0.04 14.59
N ASP A 36 -0.34 -0.86 15.23
CA ASP A 36 0.98 -0.48 15.75
C ASP A 36 2.07 -0.88 14.75
N ALA A 37 2.93 0.08 14.43
CA ALA A 37 3.68 0.20 13.18
C ALA A 37 4.85 -0.79 12.93
N GLU A 38 4.88 -1.95 13.58
CA GLU A 38 6.07 -2.82 13.49
C GLU A 38 6.01 -3.91 12.41
N ASP A 39 4.83 -4.28 11.89
CA ASP A 39 4.72 -5.56 11.17
C ASP A 39 3.89 -5.55 9.87
N CYS A 40 3.99 -4.51 9.05
CA CYS A 40 3.68 -4.67 7.62
C CYS A 40 4.98 -5.12 6.92
N GLY A 41 5.15 -6.45 6.84
CA GLY A 41 6.34 -7.19 6.39
C GLY A 41 7.39 -6.43 5.58
N SER A 42 8.61 -6.39 6.10
CA SER A 42 9.75 -5.81 5.41
C SER A 42 10.07 -6.56 4.11
N TRP A 43 9.93 -5.90 2.96
CA TRP A 43 10.56 -6.33 1.69
C TRP A 43 12.07 -6.09 1.68
N ARG A 44 12.73 -6.01 2.84
CA ARG A 44 14.19 -5.86 2.92
C ARG A 44 14.84 -7.22 2.68
N GLY A 45 15.15 -7.48 1.42
CA GLY A 45 16.01 -8.58 1.01
C GLY A 45 16.51 -8.36 -0.41
N TYR A 46 17.84 -8.24 -0.54
CA TYR A 46 18.64 -8.06 -1.76
C TYR A 46 18.95 -6.62 -2.20
N SER A 47 20.13 -6.18 -1.76
CA SER A 47 20.96 -5.21 -2.47
C SER A 47 21.42 -5.81 -3.80
N ALA A 48 20.81 -5.41 -4.91
CA ALA A 48 21.41 -5.60 -6.23
C ALA A 48 22.36 -4.42 -6.48
N GLN A 49 23.62 -4.58 -6.09
CA GLN A 49 24.69 -3.76 -6.65
C GLN A 49 24.89 -4.19 -8.10
N GLY A 50 24.53 -3.34 -9.05
CA GLY A 50 24.77 -3.56 -10.47
C GLY A 50 24.33 -2.36 -11.29
N GLU A 51 25.30 -1.65 -11.88
CA GLU A 51 25.03 -0.70 -12.94
C GLU A 51 24.48 -1.46 -14.15
N ALA A 52 23.22 -1.21 -14.53
CA ALA A 52 22.69 -1.66 -15.82
C ALA A 52 21.52 -0.79 -16.29
N GLN A 53 21.48 -0.53 -17.59
CA GLN A 53 20.28 -0.10 -18.31
C GLN A 53 19.14 -1.07 -17.96
N LEU A 54 18.09 -0.52 -17.32
CA LEU A 54 16.96 -1.21 -16.68
C LEU A 54 16.74 -2.67 -17.12
N ASP A 55 17.07 -3.60 -16.24
CA ASP A 55 16.56 -4.96 -16.29
C ASP A 55 15.03 -4.92 -16.12
N ARG A 56 14.31 -5.59 -17.03
CA ARG A 56 12.85 -5.67 -17.03
C ARG A 56 12.33 -6.26 -15.72
N GLU A 57 13.07 -7.19 -15.11
CA GLU A 57 12.71 -7.79 -13.82
C GLU A 57 12.89 -6.80 -12.66
N ALA A 58 13.98 -6.03 -12.66
CA ALA A 58 14.20 -4.97 -11.67
C ALA A 58 13.13 -3.86 -11.77
N PHE A 59 12.69 -3.52 -12.99
CA PHE A 59 11.63 -2.55 -13.18
C PHE A 59 10.25 -3.07 -12.74
N LEU A 60 9.95 -4.34 -13.00
CA LEU A 60 8.75 -5.00 -12.47
C LEU A 60 8.78 -5.03 -10.93
N GLY A 61 9.93 -5.37 -10.34
CA GLY A 61 10.13 -5.34 -8.89
C GLY A 61 9.94 -3.94 -8.29
N LEU A 62 10.47 -2.89 -8.94
CA LEU A 62 10.27 -1.50 -8.51
C LEU A 62 8.80 -1.08 -8.60
N TYR A 63 8.10 -1.46 -9.66
CA TYR A 63 6.69 -1.12 -9.85
C TYR A 63 5.80 -1.82 -8.82
N GLU A 64 6.01 -3.12 -8.58
CA GLU A 64 5.31 -3.89 -7.54
C GLU A 64 5.60 -3.33 -6.14
N PHE A 65 6.86 -2.96 -5.87
CA PHE A 65 7.25 -2.30 -4.64
C PHE A 65 6.49 -0.98 -4.43
N GLY A 66 6.49 -0.09 -5.43
CA GLY A 66 5.81 1.19 -5.30
C GLY A 66 4.29 1.06 -5.21
N LEU A 67 3.67 0.07 -5.87
CA LEU A 67 2.25 -0.24 -5.68
C LEU A 67 1.96 -0.57 -4.21
N VAL A 68 2.75 -1.44 -3.58
CA VAL A 68 2.55 -1.78 -2.16
C VAL A 68 2.87 -0.57 -1.29
N THR A 69 4.04 0.04 -1.42
CA THR A 69 4.48 1.15 -0.56
C THR A 69 3.54 2.37 -0.60
N LEU A 70 2.95 2.69 -1.76
CA LEU A 70 2.05 3.84 -1.87
C LEU A 70 0.56 3.49 -1.66
N ALA A 71 0.23 2.22 -1.43
CA ALA A 71 -1.15 1.77 -1.30
C ALA A 71 -1.89 2.44 -0.14
N GLY A 72 -1.25 2.58 1.01
CA GLY A 72 -1.83 3.25 2.17
C GLY A 72 -2.17 4.71 1.88
N LEU A 73 -1.28 5.44 1.19
CA LEU A 73 -1.53 6.81 0.76
C LEU A 73 -2.72 6.90 -0.19
N ALA A 74 -2.79 6.04 -1.21
CA ALA A 74 -3.92 6.02 -2.14
C ALA A 74 -5.26 5.71 -1.45
N ALA A 75 -5.28 4.81 -0.47
CA ALA A 75 -6.48 4.49 0.31
C ALA A 75 -6.93 5.68 1.17
N GLU A 76 -5.98 6.40 1.78
CA GLU A 76 -6.29 7.63 2.51
C GLU A 76 -6.84 8.74 1.62
N GLU A 77 -6.26 8.95 0.44
CA GLU A 77 -6.75 9.95 -0.52
C GLU A 77 -8.21 9.67 -0.89
N ARG A 78 -8.54 8.40 -1.18
CA ARG A 78 -9.91 7.96 -1.46
C ARG A 78 -10.87 8.20 -0.29
N TYR A 79 -10.44 7.93 0.95
CA TYR A 79 -11.21 8.18 2.16
C TYR A 79 -11.49 9.68 2.38
N LEU A 80 -10.49 10.52 2.15
CA LEU A 80 -10.59 11.98 2.34
C LEU A 80 -11.47 12.67 1.29
N GLN A 81 -11.63 12.09 0.10
CA GLN A 81 -12.59 12.58 -0.90
C GLN A 81 -14.04 12.54 -0.39
N GLU A 82 -14.39 11.51 0.41
CA GLU A 82 -15.72 11.37 1.00
C GLU A 82 -15.86 12.07 2.36
N THR A 83 -14.74 12.24 3.07
CA THR A 83 -14.72 12.81 4.42
C THR A 83 -13.71 13.97 4.48
N PRO A 84 -14.08 15.18 3.97
CA PRO A 84 -13.16 16.31 3.94
C PRO A 84 -12.66 16.64 5.34
N HIS A 85 -11.36 16.46 5.58
CA HIS A 85 -10.76 16.82 6.85
C HIS A 85 -10.73 18.34 7.01
N ARG A 86 -11.19 18.84 8.17
CA ARG A 86 -10.90 20.20 8.63
C ARG A 86 -9.56 20.18 9.39
N GLY A 87 -8.44 20.15 8.67
CA GLY A 87 -7.10 20.16 9.27
C GLY A 87 -5.98 19.85 8.28
N GLU A 88 -4.73 19.98 8.71
CA GLU A 88 -3.55 19.66 7.90
C GLU A 88 -3.53 18.17 7.52
N ALA A 89 -3.21 17.88 6.26
CA ALA A 89 -3.06 16.53 5.77
C ALA A 89 -1.82 15.87 6.42
N ILE A 90 -2.06 15.02 7.43
CA ILE A 90 -0.99 14.24 8.06
C ILE A 90 -0.63 13.07 7.14
N PHE A 91 0.24 13.29 6.16
CA PHE A 91 0.72 12.20 5.31
C PHE A 91 1.66 11.28 6.11
N PRO A 92 1.58 9.95 5.95
CA PRO A 92 2.65 9.05 6.36
C PRO A 92 3.89 9.35 5.52
N LEU A 93 4.73 10.26 6.03
CA LEU A 93 5.97 10.71 5.40
C LEU A 93 6.96 9.56 5.15
N SER A 94 6.82 8.45 5.89
CA SER A 94 7.69 7.27 5.78
C SER A 94 7.53 6.55 4.44
N ASP A 95 6.31 6.35 3.96
CA ASP A 95 6.04 5.56 2.76
C ASP A 95 6.49 6.31 1.50
N LEU A 96 6.21 7.61 1.46
CA LEU A 96 6.67 8.48 0.39
C LEU A 96 8.19 8.59 0.38
N ALA A 97 8.83 8.75 1.54
CA ALA A 97 10.29 8.79 1.63
C ALA A 97 10.93 7.47 1.20
N LEU A 98 10.37 6.33 1.64
CA LEU A 98 10.83 5.00 1.29
C LEU A 98 10.70 4.74 -0.21
N TRP A 99 9.58 5.12 -0.81
CA TRP A 99 9.39 5.08 -2.26
C TRP A 99 10.40 5.96 -2.98
N GLN A 100 10.56 7.21 -2.55
CA GLN A 100 11.48 8.16 -3.19
C GLN A 100 12.93 7.66 -3.14
N GLU A 101 13.39 7.16 -2.00
CA GLU A 101 14.73 6.60 -1.83
C GLU A 101 14.96 5.43 -2.79
N GLN A 102 14.03 4.46 -2.80
CA GLN A 102 14.17 3.25 -3.63
C GLN A 102 14.03 3.56 -5.13
N ALA A 103 13.08 4.41 -5.51
CA ALA A 103 12.86 4.79 -6.90
C ALA A 103 14.03 5.61 -7.44
N TRP A 104 14.58 6.53 -6.65
CA TRP A 104 15.75 7.31 -7.05
C TRP A 104 16.98 6.42 -7.19
N SER A 105 17.20 5.47 -6.26
CA SER A 105 18.30 4.49 -6.33
C SER A 105 18.31 3.68 -7.63
N VAL A 106 17.12 3.33 -8.14
CA VAL A 106 16.99 2.53 -9.38
C VAL A 106 16.94 3.40 -10.65
N LEU A 107 16.29 4.55 -10.60
CA LEU A 107 15.99 5.36 -11.80
C LEU A 107 17.00 6.48 -12.03
N GLY A 108 17.64 6.99 -10.97
CA GLY A 108 18.69 8.02 -10.98
C GLY A 108 18.27 9.37 -11.56
N ASP A 109 16.97 9.61 -11.76
CA ASP A 109 16.44 10.78 -12.45
C ASP A 109 15.03 11.13 -11.95
N ASP A 110 14.84 12.37 -11.51
CA ASP A 110 13.60 12.85 -10.90
C ASP A 110 12.41 12.81 -11.87
N ARG A 111 12.64 13.05 -13.15
CA ARG A 111 11.57 13.01 -14.17
C ARG A 111 11.07 11.59 -14.35
N ARG A 112 11.98 10.60 -14.37
CA ARG A 112 11.62 9.18 -14.43
C ARG A 112 10.92 8.71 -13.17
N VAL A 113 11.41 9.10 -11.99
CA VAL A 113 10.73 8.84 -10.71
C VAL A 113 9.32 9.41 -10.73
N GLY A 114 9.14 10.66 -11.19
CA GLY A 114 7.83 11.30 -11.32
C GLY A 114 6.89 10.53 -12.24
N MET A 115 7.35 10.14 -13.44
CA MET A 115 6.54 9.36 -14.39
C MET A 115 6.07 8.01 -13.82
N VAL A 116 6.98 7.28 -13.18
CA VAL A 116 6.66 5.98 -12.56
C VAL A 116 5.70 6.17 -11.39
N SER A 117 5.94 7.17 -10.55
CA SER A 117 5.06 7.51 -9.41
C SER A 117 3.64 7.83 -9.87
N SER A 118 3.49 8.63 -10.94
CA SER A 118 2.17 8.93 -11.50
C SER A 118 1.47 7.69 -12.03
N SER A 119 2.18 6.81 -12.73
CA SER A 119 1.61 5.56 -13.24
C SER A 119 1.17 4.61 -12.12
N ILE A 120 1.93 4.54 -11.03
CA ILE A 120 1.61 3.76 -9.84
C ILE A 120 0.36 4.32 -9.16
N MET A 121 0.33 5.63 -8.88
CA MET A 121 -0.82 6.26 -8.22
C MET A 121 -2.09 6.15 -9.07
N GLU A 122 -2.03 6.33 -10.40
CA GLU A 122 -3.17 6.11 -11.29
C GLU A 122 -3.69 4.66 -11.21
N ARG A 123 -2.79 3.68 -11.13
CA ARG A 123 -3.18 2.28 -10.96
C ARG A 123 -3.81 2.04 -9.59
N LEU A 124 -3.25 2.60 -8.52
CA LEU A 124 -3.79 2.49 -7.17
C LEU A 124 -5.16 3.14 -7.06
N HIS A 125 -5.35 4.35 -7.59
CA HIS A 125 -6.66 5.02 -7.61
C HIS A 125 -7.72 4.18 -8.28
N ARG A 126 -7.42 3.59 -9.45
CA ARG A 126 -8.36 2.66 -10.11
C ARG A 126 -8.73 1.45 -9.25
N TRP A 127 -7.80 0.92 -8.46
CA TRP A 127 -8.11 -0.13 -7.49
C TRP A 127 -8.93 0.39 -6.31
N MET A 128 -8.65 1.59 -5.80
CA MET A 128 -9.43 2.20 -4.71
C MET A 128 -10.85 2.60 -5.13
N GLU A 129 -11.07 2.80 -6.43
CA GLU A 129 -12.39 3.04 -7.03
C GLU A 129 -13.20 1.75 -7.27
N ASP A 130 -12.54 0.59 -7.32
CA ASP A 130 -13.23 -0.69 -7.46
C ASP A 130 -14.02 -1.00 -6.19
N ALA A 131 -15.34 -1.15 -6.32
CA ALA A 131 -16.25 -1.34 -5.19
C ALA A 131 -15.93 -2.58 -4.34
N ARG A 132 -15.44 -3.65 -4.97
CA ARG A 132 -15.08 -4.89 -4.28
C ARG A 132 -13.80 -4.70 -3.49
N VAL A 133 -12.82 -4.04 -4.07
CA VAL A 133 -11.55 -3.70 -3.39
C VAL A 133 -11.83 -2.77 -2.21
N TRP A 134 -12.60 -1.70 -2.42
CA TRP A 134 -12.91 -0.73 -1.38
C TRP A 134 -13.70 -1.35 -0.22
N GLN A 135 -14.70 -2.19 -0.50
CA GLN A 135 -15.45 -2.90 0.52
C GLN A 135 -14.55 -3.75 1.42
N VAL A 136 -13.54 -4.41 0.85
CA VAL A 136 -12.57 -5.21 1.63
C VAL A 136 -11.68 -4.31 2.48
N ILE A 137 -11.22 -3.18 1.95
CA ILE A 137 -10.46 -2.17 2.72
C ILE A 137 -11.27 -1.67 3.91
N GLU A 138 -12.52 -1.28 3.70
CA GLU A 138 -13.39 -0.79 4.78
C GLU A 138 -13.67 -1.85 5.84
N THR A 139 -13.93 -3.08 5.41
CA THR A 139 -14.16 -4.23 6.32
C THR A 139 -12.92 -4.51 7.16
N LEU A 140 -11.74 -4.51 6.53
CA LEU A 140 -10.47 -4.73 7.20
C LEU A 140 -10.15 -3.59 8.18
N ALA A 141 -10.34 -2.33 7.76
CA ALA A 141 -10.13 -1.16 8.60
C ALA A 141 -11.08 -1.15 9.82
N HIS A 142 -12.35 -1.50 9.62
CA HIS A 142 -13.31 -1.61 10.73
C HIS A 142 -12.88 -2.69 11.74
N ALA A 143 -12.46 -3.85 11.24
CA ALA A 143 -11.98 -4.92 12.09
C ALA A 143 -10.67 -4.56 12.82
N LEU A 144 -9.77 -3.80 12.19
CA LEU A 144 -8.56 -3.26 12.82
C LEU A 144 -8.87 -2.26 13.93
N LEU A 145 -9.86 -1.39 13.74
CA LEU A 145 -10.31 -0.47 14.79
C LEU A 145 -10.87 -1.19 16.01
N ALA A 146 -11.57 -2.31 15.79
CA ALA A 146 -12.17 -3.09 16.86
C ALA A 146 -11.15 -3.95 17.63
N GLN A 147 -10.15 -4.50 16.94
CA GLN A 147 -9.28 -5.55 17.49
C GLN A 147 -7.81 -5.13 17.63
N GLY A 148 -7.39 -4.03 16.99
CA GLY A 148 -5.99 -3.56 16.94
C GLY A 148 -5.07 -4.41 16.06
N VAL A 149 -5.32 -5.72 15.96
CA VAL A 149 -4.54 -6.69 15.18
C VAL A 149 -5.48 -7.70 14.53
N LEU A 150 -5.21 -8.05 13.27
CA LEU A 150 -5.88 -9.12 12.53
C LEU A 150 -4.86 -10.09 11.95
N GLN A 151 -5.13 -11.39 12.10
CA GLN A 151 -4.26 -12.46 11.62
C GLN A 151 -5.05 -13.75 11.41
N GLY A 152 -4.43 -14.75 10.78
CA GLY A 152 -4.99 -16.09 10.68
C GLY A 152 -6.31 -16.13 9.88
N GLU A 153 -7.30 -16.88 10.39
CA GLU A 153 -8.55 -17.14 9.66
C GLU A 153 -9.41 -15.89 9.48
N ALA A 154 -9.49 -15.02 10.49
CA ALA A 154 -10.26 -13.78 10.39
C ALA A 154 -9.76 -12.89 9.26
N LEU A 155 -8.43 -12.74 9.15
CA LEU A 155 -7.80 -11.98 8.06
C LEU A 155 -8.04 -12.64 6.70
N ARG A 156 -7.88 -13.96 6.59
CA ARG A 156 -8.15 -14.70 5.35
C ARG A 156 -9.60 -14.57 4.90
N HIS A 157 -10.57 -14.59 5.82
CA HIS A 157 -11.98 -14.46 5.48
C HIS A 157 -12.28 -13.07 4.90
N ILE A 158 -11.73 -12.02 5.50
CA ILE A 158 -11.88 -10.63 5.01
C ILE A 158 -11.25 -10.48 3.62
N LEU A 159 -10.08 -11.08 3.37
CA LEU A 159 -9.35 -10.99 2.11
C LEU A 159 -9.82 -11.98 1.02
N ALA A 160 -10.58 -13.02 1.38
CA ALA A 160 -11.06 -14.05 0.45
C ALA A 160 -11.77 -13.50 -0.79
N PRO A 161 -12.57 -12.41 -0.70
CA PRO A 161 -13.13 -11.79 -1.87
C PRO A 161 -12.09 -11.21 -2.82
N LEU A 162 -10.79 -11.24 -2.60
CA LEU A 162 -9.80 -10.76 -3.59
C LEU A 162 -9.07 -11.91 -4.30
N HIS A 163 -9.21 -13.14 -3.81
CA HIS A 163 -8.53 -14.31 -4.37
C HIS A 163 -9.22 -14.87 -5.63
N THR A 164 -10.46 -14.47 -5.90
CA THR A 164 -11.21 -14.86 -7.10
C THR A 164 -11.27 -13.70 -8.08
N THR A 165 -10.17 -13.52 -8.82
CA THR A 165 -10.22 -12.77 -10.08
C THR A 165 -10.03 -13.81 -11.20
N PRO A 166 -10.97 -13.96 -12.14
CA PRO A 166 -10.82 -14.87 -13.27
C PRO A 166 -9.63 -14.51 -14.17
#